data_AF-A0A942DZP1-F1
#
_entry.id   AF-A0A942DZP1-F1
#
_cell.length_a   1.000
_cell.length_b   1.000
_cell.length_c   1.000
_cell.angle_alpha   90.00
_cell.angle_beta   90.00
_cell.angle_gamma   90.00
#
_symmetry.space_group_name_H-M   'P 1'
#
loop_
_entity.id
_entity.type
_entity.pdbx_description
1 polymer ?
#
loop_
_entity_poly.entity_id
_entity_poly.type
_entity_poly.pdbx_seq_one_letter_code
_entity_poly.pdbx_strand_id
1 'polypeptide(L)'
;MKTRRRDTEFQAPLLSAFREAFEARDAEENPVKVVDGERVIEGRHARQRRSDELALKRDLSIDLVALLNTINLASAISLDGLDHVQNSILNYGLPDISHLTSDERAVDAVRGQIAQALAIYEPRIISDTISIDKEVRTNEVDQRVQFSVSCEMFCVPVDVGVNFVAELEVSSGKVNLTRLPV
;
A
#
# COMPACT_ATOMS: atom_id res chain seq x y z
N MET A 1 11.04 31.93 -19.45
CA MET A 1 12.02 31.25 -18.59
C MET A 1 11.31 30.05 -17.95
N LYS A 2 11.44 28.84 -18.53
CA LYS A 2 10.77 27.64 -17.99
C LYS A 2 11.58 27.16 -16.79
N THR A 3 11.05 27.35 -15.58
CA THR A 3 11.64 26.83 -14.35
C THR A 3 11.65 25.31 -14.44
N ARG A 4 12.83 24.74 -14.67
CA ARG A 4 13.06 23.30 -14.62
C ARG A 4 12.83 22.87 -13.17
N ARG A 5 11.65 22.29 -12.88
CA ARG A 5 11.42 21.59 -11.60
C ARG A 5 12.56 20.58 -11.49
N ARG A 6 13.42 20.71 -10.47
CA ARG A 6 14.37 19.64 -10.15
C ARG A 6 13.52 18.47 -9.71
N ASP A 7 13.66 17.32 -10.36
CA ASP A 7 13.03 16.09 -9.89
C ASP A 7 13.60 15.80 -8.50
N THR A 8 12.75 15.87 -7.48
CA THR A 8 13.12 15.57 -6.11
C THR A 8 13.35 14.07 -6.03
N GLU A 9 14.59 13.66 -5.77
CA GLU A 9 14.93 12.25 -5.56
C GLU A 9 14.74 11.88 -4.09
N PHE A 10 13.96 10.82 -3.86
CA PHE A 10 13.68 10.29 -2.54
C PHE A 10 14.52 9.06 -2.25
N GLN A 11 14.68 8.72 -0.97
CA GLN A 11 15.20 7.42 -0.59
C GLN A 11 14.22 6.31 -0.99
N ALA A 12 14.70 5.33 -1.75
CA ALA A 12 13.92 4.17 -2.14
C ALA A 12 13.70 3.21 -0.95
N PRO A 13 12.46 2.72 -0.75
CA PRO A 13 12.18 1.59 0.11
C PRO A 13 12.97 0.34 -0.32
N LEU A 14 13.22 -0.56 0.64
CA LEU A 14 13.92 -1.82 0.38
C LEU A 14 13.22 -2.65 -0.70
N LEU A 15 11.88 -2.69 -0.69
CA LEU A 15 11.08 -3.46 -1.65
C LEU A 15 11.24 -2.97 -3.09
N SER A 16 11.51 -1.69 -3.32
CA SER A 16 11.72 -1.13 -4.66
C SER A 16 12.89 -1.82 -5.36
N ALA A 17 13.94 -2.20 -4.62
CA ALA A 17 15.07 -2.92 -5.21
C ALA A 17 14.67 -4.29 -5.79
N PHE A 18 13.73 -4.99 -5.14
CA PHE A 18 13.23 -6.28 -5.61
C PHE A 18 12.24 -6.11 -6.77
N ARG A 19 11.39 -5.07 -6.71
CA ARG A 19 10.44 -4.74 -7.79
C ARG A 19 11.19 -4.37 -9.07
N GLU A 20 12.18 -3.49 -8.97
CA GLU A 20 13.04 -3.09 -10.10
C GLU A 20 13.76 -4.30 -10.71
N ALA A 21 14.36 -5.16 -9.87
CA ALA A 21 15.05 -6.36 -10.36
C ALA A 21 14.09 -7.35 -11.04
N PHE A 22 12.86 -7.48 -10.52
CA PHE A 22 11.82 -8.30 -11.14
C PHE A 22 11.37 -7.72 -12.49
N GLU A 23 11.14 -6.42 -12.57
CA GLU A 23 10.77 -5.72 -13.82
C GLU A 23 11.88 -5.82 -14.88
N ALA A 24 13.15 -5.71 -14.46
CA ALA A 24 14.32 -5.85 -15.32
C ALA A 24 14.62 -7.30 -15.71
N ARG A 25 13.94 -8.28 -15.10
CA ARG A 25 14.18 -9.74 -15.27
C ARG A 25 15.62 -10.15 -14.97
N ASP A 26 16.23 -9.54 -13.96
CA ASP A 26 17.63 -9.77 -13.57
C ASP A 26 17.94 -11.25 -13.25
N ALA A 27 16.91 -12.04 -12.92
CA ALA A 27 17.04 -13.48 -12.67
C ALA A 27 17.35 -14.31 -13.93
N GLU A 28 17.05 -13.80 -15.14
CA GLU A 28 17.38 -14.47 -16.41
C GLU A 28 18.84 -14.22 -16.84
N GLU A 29 19.51 -13.22 -16.25
CA GLU A 29 20.90 -12.93 -16.50
C GLU A 29 21.82 -13.79 -15.61
N ASN A 30 23.02 -14.11 -16.09
CA ASN A 30 24.04 -14.77 -15.26
C ASN A 30 25.00 -13.69 -14.73
N PRO A 31 24.79 -13.15 -13.51
CA PRO A 31 25.49 -11.95 -13.04
C PRO A 31 26.94 -12.21 -12.65
N VAL A 32 27.42 -13.45 -12.74
CA VAL A 32 28.80 -13.81 -12.38
C VAL A 32 29.75 -13.39 -13.51
N LYS A 33 30.22 -12.14 -13.46
CA LYS A 33 31.38 -11.72 -14.24
C LYS A 33 32.64 -12.34 -13.62
N VAL A 34 33.27 -13.26 -14.35
CA VAL A 34 34.59 -13.79 -14.00
C VAL A 34 35.62 -13.00 -14.78
N VAL A 35 36.54 -12.32 -14.09
CA VAL A 35 37.68 -11.63 -14.69
C VAL A 35 38.93 -12.30 -14.14
N ASP A 36 39.81 -12.75 -15.04
CA ASP A 36 41.07 -13.44 -14.69
C ASP A 36 40.91 -14.68 -13.78
N GLY A 37 39.79 -15.41 -13.93
CA GLY A 37 39.51 -16.62 -13.15
C GLY A 37 38.96 -16.36 -11.74
N GLU A 38 38.87 -15.11 -11.32
CA GLU A 38 38.24 -14.71 -10.07
C GLU A 38 36.79 -14.25 -10.30
N ARG A 39 35.90 -14.65 -9.40
CA ARG A 39 34.54 -14.11 -9.38
C ARG A 39 34.62 -12.65 -8.94
N VAL A 40 34.28 -11.74 -9.84
CA VAL A 40 34.12 -10.33 -9.49
C VAL A 40 32.81 -10.19 -8.74
N ILE A 41 32.90 -10.03 -7.42
CA ILE A 41 31.77 -9.50 -6.64
C ILE A 41 31.81 -8.00 -6.87
N GLU A 42 30.90 -7.47 -7.71
CA GLU A 42 30.74 -6.01 -7.79
C GLU A 42 30.54 -5.49 -6.37
N GLY A 43 31.37 -4.52 -5.98
CA GLY A 43 31.42 -4.00 -4.62
C GLY A 43 30.00 -3.66 -4.16
N ARG A 44 29.63 -4.10 -2.94
CA ARG A 44 28.38 -3.71 -2.29
C ARG A 44 28.40 -2.21 -2.02
N HIS A 45 28.19 -1.42 -3.06
CA HIS A 45 27.83 -0.04 -2.90
C HIS A 45 26.38 -0.07 -2.44
N ALA A 46 26.20 -0.01 -1.12
CA ALA A 46 24.98 0.47 -0.50
C ALA A 46 24.81 1.96 -0.88
N ARG A 47 24.71 2.24 -2.18
CA ARG A 47 24.22 3.52 -2.63
C ARG A 47 22.74 3.45 -2.31
N GLN A 48 22.34 4.21 -1.31
CA GLN A 48 20.95 4.37 -0.92
C GLN A 48 20.19 4.70 -2.21
N ARG A 49 19.41 3.72 -2.70
CA ARG A 49 18.76 3.82 -4.00
C ARG A 49 17.84 5.03 -3.96
N ARG A 50 17.76 5.73 -5.09
CA ARG A 50 16.93 6.91 -5.25
C ARG A 50 15.75 6.53 -6.11
N SER A 51 14.56 6.97 -5.71
CA SER A 51 13.33 6.80 -6.48
C SER A 51 12.66 8.17 -6.63
N ASP A 52 11.92 8.35 -7.71
CA ASP A 52 11.06 9.52 -7.86
C ASP A 52 9.75 9.35 -7.08
N GLU A 53 9.00 10.44 -6.93
CA GLU A 53 7.72 10.43 -6.22
C GLU A 53 6.69 9.47 -6.84
N LEU A 54 6.72 9.32 -8.17
CA LEU A 54 5.76 8.52 -8.93
C LEU A 54 5.97 7.03 -8.64
N ALA A 55 7.21 6.57 -8.66
CA ALA A 55 7.60 5.21 -8.31
C ALA A 55 7.24 4.88 -6.86
N LEU A 56 7.46 5.81 -5.92
CA LEU A 56 7.06 5.60 -4.53
C LEU A 56 5.54 5.44 -4.38
N LYS A 57 4.76 6.29 -5.05
CA LYS A 57 3.29 6.21 -5.04
C LYS A 57 2.78 4.94 -5.71
N ARG A 58 3.45 4.48 -6.77
CA ARG A 58 3.15 3.21 -7.45
C ARG A 58 3.40 2.02 -6.52
N ASP A 59 4.58 1.98 -5.89
CA ASP A 59 4.93 0.90 -4.96
C ASP A 59 3.96 0.85 -3.78
N LEU A 60 3.62 2.03 -3.22
CA LEU A 60 2.59 2.14 -2.19
C LEU A 60 1.24 1.60 -2.69
N SER A 61 0.80 1.99 -3.89
CA SER A 61 -0.46 1.51 -4.48
C SER A 61 -0.53 -0.03 -4.54
N ILE A 62 0.55 -0.69 -4.95
CA ILE A 62 0.60 -2.16 -5.01
C ILE A 62 0.42 -2.77 -3.62
N ASP A 63 1.11 -2.23 -2.63
CA ASP A 63 1.05 -2.73 -1.25
C ASP A 63 -0.35 -2.48 -0.63
N LEU A 64 -0.96 -1.31 -0.89
CA LEU A 64 -2.31 -1.01 -0.44
C LEU A 64 -3.36 -1.91 -1.10
N VAL A 65 -3.24 -2.19 -2.40
CA VAL A 65 -4.15 -3.14 -3.09
C VAL A 65 -4.05 -4.52 -2.47
N ALA A 66 -2.83 -4.98 -2.16
CA ALA A 66 -2.62 -6.27 -1.50
C ALA A 66 -3.23 -6.29 -0.09
N LEU A 67 -3.05 -5.21 0.69
CA LEU A 67 -3.62 -5.10 2.03
C LEU A 67 -5.16 -5.10 2.01
N LEU A 68 -5.76 -4.22 1.23
CA LEU A 68 -7.20 -3.98 1.26
C LEU A 68 -8.02 -5.11 0.59
N ASN A 69 -7.39 -5.94 -0.24
CA ASN A 69 -8.04 -7.12 -0.84
C ASN A 69 -7.70 -8.44 -0.12
N THR A 70 -7.03 -8.39 1.03
CA THR A 70 -6.80 -9.59 1.86
C THR A 70 -7.80 -9.62 3.00
N ILE A 71 -8.47 -10.75 3.20
CA ILE A 71 -9.35 -11.00 4.35
C ILE A 71 -8.50 -11.43 5.54
N ASN A 72 -8.67 -10.77 6.69
CA ASN A 72 -7.91 -11.04 7.89
C ASN A 72 -8.31 -12.35 8.60
N LEU A 73 -7.42 -12.85 9.46
CA LEU A 73 -7.64 -14.09 10.21
C LEU A 73 -8.84 -14.02 11.16
N ALA A 74 -9.08 -12.86 11.78
CA ALA A 74 -10.21 -12.63 12.68
C ALA A 74 -11.58 -12.88 12.02
N SER A 75 -11.67 -12.82 10.69
CA SER A 75 -12.89 -13.12 9.95
C SER A 75 -13.17 -14.63 9.84
N ALA A 76 -12.14 -15.47 9.98
CA ALA A 76 -12.26 -16.93 9.91
C ALA A 76 -12.39 -17.57 11.29
N ILE A 77 -11.72 -17.03 12.32
CA ILE A 77 -11.71 -17.56 13.69
C ILE A 77 -11.75 -16.43 14.71
N SER A 78 -12.37 -16.67 15.87
CA SER A 78 -12.29 -15.72 16.98
C SER A 78 -10.84 -15.63 17.49
N LEU A 79 -10.40 -14.39 17.73
CA LEU A 79 -9.10 -14.06 18.31
C LEU A 79 -9.24 -13.50 19.74
N ASP A 80 -10.35 -13.80 20.43
CA ASP A 80 -10.58 -13.33 21.79
C ASP A 80 -9.48 -13.80 22.75
N GLY A 81 -8.87 -12.87 23.48
CA GLY A 81 -7.73 -13.13 24.37
C GLY A 81 -6.39 -13.36 23.65
N LEU A 82 -6.34 -13.19 22.32
CA LEU A 82 -5.13 -13.32 21.50
C LEU A 82 -4.65 -11.97 20.95
N ASP A 83 -4.49 -10.97 21.82
CA ASP A 83 -4.19 -9.57 21.45
C ASP A 83 -2.91 -9.43 20.59
N HIS A 84 -1.90 -10.27 20.84
CA HIS A 84 -0.68 -10.28 20.03
C HIS A 84 -0.91 -10.80 18.61
N VAL A 85 -1.83 -11.74 18.44
CA VAL A 85 -2.18 -12.27 17.10
C VAL A 85 -2.95 -11.21 16.33
N GLN A 86 -3.91 -10.53 16.98
CA GLN A 86 -4.73 -9.49 16.37
C GLN A 86 -3.89 -8.34 15.77
N ASN A 87 -2.76 -8.00 16.39
CA ASN A 87 -1.86 -6.92 15.97
C ASN A 87 -0.62 -7.42 15.20
N SER A 88 -0.61 -8.67 14.75
CA SER A 88 0.51 -9.26 14.02
C SER A 88 0.20 -9.43 12.54
N ILE A 89 1.23 -9.74 11.76
CA ILE A 89 1.09 -10.11 10.34
C ILE A 89 0.15 -11.30 10.11
N LEU A 90 -0.11 -12.14 11.14
CA LEU A 90 -1.08 -13.24 11.03
C LEU A 90 -2.50 -12.73 10.79
N ASN A 91 -2.82 -11.52 11.24
CA ASN A 91 -4.13 -10.89 11.06
C ASN A 91 -4.09 -9.79 9.98
N TYR A 92 -3.14 -9.86 9.05
CA TYR A 92 -3.01 -8.93 7.94
C TYR A 92 -4.27 -8.92 7.06
N GLY A 93 -4.71 -7.73 6.67
CA GLY A 93 -5.88 -7.52 5.82
C GLY A 93 -7.02 -6.77 6.51
N LEU A 94 -8.17 -6.75 5.83
CA LEU A 94 -9.42 -6.19 6.34
C LEU A 94 -10.36 -7.30 6.83
N PRO A 95 -11.27 -6.99 7.75
CA PRO A 95 -12.39 -7.87 8.07
C PRO A 95 -13.24 -8.17 6.83
N ASP A 96 -13.92 -9.32 6.81
CA ASP A 96 -14.87 -9.63 5.74
C ASP A 96 -16.08 -8.66 5.80
N ILE A 97 -16.12 -7.77 4.80
CA ILE A 97 -17.13 -6.72 4.63
C ILE A 97 -18.27 -7.13 3.68
N SER A 98 -18.19 -8.30 3.05
CA SER A 98 -19.25 -8.81 2.14
C SER A 98 -20.57 -9.08 2.85
N HIS A 99 -20.56 -9.18 4.19
CA HIS A 99 -21.76 -9.37 5.01
C HIS A 99 -22.39 -8.06 5.51
N LEU A 100 -21.74 -6.91 5.30
CA LEU A 100 -22.15 -5.62 5.89
C LEU A 100 -23.19 -4.86 5.04
N THR A 101 -23.85 -5.55 4.11
CA THR A 101 -24.54 -4.98 2.93
C THR A 101 -25.76 -4.09 3.19
N SER A 102 -26.21 -3.91 4.43
CA SER A 102 -27.55 -3.35 4.69
C SER A 102 -27.65 -2.35 5.84
N ASP A 103 -26.56 -2.08 6.57
CA ASP A 103 -26.58 -1.14 7.70
C ASP A 103 -25.58 0.00 7.46
N GLU A 104 -26.08 1.24 7.49
CA GLU A 104 -25.24 2.44 7.39
C GLU A 104 -24.18 2.50 8.50
N ARG A 105 -24.49 1.96 9.69
CA ARG A 105 -23.52 1.81 10.78
C ARG A 105 -22.39 0.84 10.45
N ALA A 106 -22.67 -0.18 9.64
CA ALA A 106 -21.67 -1.15 9.23
C ALA A 106 -20.68 -0.52 8.23
N VAL A 107 -21.16 0.38 7.36
CA VAL A 107 -20.30 1.12 6.43
C VAL A 107 -19.36 2.07 7.17
N ASP A 108 -19.81 2.71 8.24
CA ASP A 108 -18.95 3.57 9.06
C ASP A 108 -17.88 2.77 9.83
N ALA A 109 -18.16 1.50 10.16
CA ALA A 109 -17.16 0.59 10.73
C ALA A 109 -16.03 0.28 9.74
N VAL A 110 -16.34 0.13 8.44
CA VAL A 110 -15.33 -0.10 7.40
C VAL A 110 -14.32 1.05 7.34
N ARG A 111 -14.76 2.30 7.47
CA ARG A 111 -13.86 3.47 7.53
C ARG A 111 -12.81 3.33 8.64
N GLY A 112 -13.25 2.93 9.85
CA GLY A 112 -12.36 2.70 10.99
C GLY A 112 -11.41 1.53 10.77
N GLN A 113 -11.89 0.45 10.14
CA GLN A 113 -11.09 -0.72 9.81
C GLN A 113 -10.00 -0.40 8.78
N ILE A 114 -10.31 0.38 7.73
CA ILE A 114 -9.32 0.83 6.75
C ILE A 114 -8.25 1.69 7.45
N ALA A 115 -8.65 2.69 8.25
CA ALA A 115 -7.71 3.54 8.98
C ALA A 115 -6.78 2.72 9.88
N GLN A 116 -7.33 1.76 10.63
CA GLN A 116 -6.56 0.88 11.50
C GLN A 116 -5.60 -0.01 10.71
N ALA A 117 -6.06 -0.63 9.62
CA ALA A 117 -5.22 -1.50 8.80
C ALA A 117 -4.06 -0.73 8.16
N LEU A 118 -4.31 0.47 7.64
CA LEU A 118 -3.26 1.35 7.11
C LEU A 118 -2.23 1.71 8.19
N ALA A 119 -2.68 2.11 9.38
CA ALA A 119 -1.79 2.49 10.48
C ALA A 119 -0.92 1.32 11.00
N ILE A 120 -1.45 0.09 11.00
CA ILE A 120 -0.73 -1.09 11.51
C ILE A 120 0.20 -1.68 10.45
N TYR A 121 -0.28 -1.83 9.21
CA TYR A 121 0.37 -2.65 8.20
C TYR A 121 1.12 -1.86 7.13
N GLU A 122 0.90 -0.54 7.02
CA GLU A 122 1.62 0.31 6.07
C GLU A 122 2.50 1.35 6.79
N PRO A 123 3.70 0.96 7.26
CA PRO A 123 4.56 1.81 8.07
C PRO A 123 5.14 3.03 7.34
N ARG A 124 5.05 3.10 6.00
CA ARG A 124 5.44 4.31 5.26
C ARG A 124 4.39 5.40 5.39
N ILE A 125 3.14 5.08 5.73
CA ILE A 125 2.11 6.08 6.00
C ILE A 125 2.28 6.60 7.43
N ILE A 126 2.25 7.92 7.59
CA ILE A 126 2.27 8.56 8.90
C ILE A 126 0.87 8.46 9.49
N SER A 127 0.68 7.60 10.50
CA SER A 127 -0.62 7.23 11.08
C SER A 127 -1.50 8.43 11.42
N ASP A 128 -0.91 9.47 12.01
CA ASP A 128 -1.62 10.64 12.54
C ASP A 128 -2.12 11.59 11.43
N THR A 129 -1.71 11.35 10.18
CA THR A 129 -2.12 12.13 9.01
C THR A 129 -3.25 11.47 8.22
N ILE A 130 -3.65 10.24 8.58
CA ILE A 130 -4.70 9.50 7.86
C ILE A 130 -6.06 10.16 8.10
N SER A 131 -6.65 10.70 7.03
CA SER A 131 -8.03 11.14 6.98
C SER A 131 -8.80 10.33 5.95
N ILE A 132 -9.99 9.85 6.33
CA ILE A 132 -10.85 9.05 5.47
C ILE A 132 -12.25 9.63 5.50
N ASP A 133 -12.72 10.08 4.34
CA ASP A 133 -14.05 10.62 4.12
C ASP A 133 -14.87 9.68 3.24
N LYS A 134 -16.10 9.39 3.66
CA LYS A 134 -17.06 8.61 2.86
C LYS A 134 -17.66 9.51 1.78
N GLU A 135 -17.39 9.23 0.50
CA GLU A 135 -18.11 9.86 -0.60
C GLU A 135 -19.43 9.11 -0.80
N VAL A 136 -20.54 9.66 -0.30
CA VAL A 136 -21.88 9.09 -0.51
C VAL A 136 -22.29 9.32 -1.96
N ARG A 137 -22.05 8.33 -2.82
CA ARG A 137 -22.67 8.22 -4.14
C ARG A 137 -23.68 7.08 -4.14
N THR A 138 -24.82 7.30 -3.52
CA THR A 138 -25.93 6.33 -3.54
C THR A 138 -26.58 6.35 -4.91
N ASN A 139 -26.02 5.63 -5.88
CA ASN A 139 -26.82 5.05 -6.94
C ASN A 139 -27.34 3.72 -6.40
N GLU A 140 -28.64 3.61 -6.14
CA GLU A 140 -29.32 2.43 -5.57
C GLU A 140 -29.06 1.11 -6.34
N VAL A 141 -28.45 1.20 -7.52
CA VAL A 141 -28.21 0.07 -8.43
C VAL A 141 -26.85 -0.61 -8.21
N ASP A 142 -25.80 0.10 -7.76
CA ASP A 142 -24.42 -0.39 -7.91
C ASP A 142 -23.73 -0.93 -6.64
N GLN A 143 -24.34 -0.84 -5.44
CA GLN A 143 -23.74 -1.37 -4.20
C GLN A 143 -22.23 -1.04 -4.02
N ARG A 144 -21.79 0.14 -4.47
CA ARG A 144 -20.41 0.61 -4.35
C ARG A 144 -20.32 1.70 -3.30
N VAL A 145 -19.34 1.60 -2.40
CA VAL A 145 -19.02 2.64 -1.41
C VAL A 145 -17.64 3.20 -1.74
N GLN A 146 -17.53 4.51 -1.79
CA GLN A 146 -16.26 5.18 -2.08
C GLN A 146 -15.73 5.86 -0.81
N PHE A 147 -14.47 5.63 -0.50
CA PHE A 147 -13.75 6.30 0.57
C PHE A 147 -12.62 7.13 -0.04
N SER A 148 -12.67 8.44 0.15
CA SER A 148 -11.54 9.32 -0.16
C SER A 148 -10.57 9.29 1.01
N VAL A 149 -9.34 8.84 0.76
CA VAL A 149 -8.27 8.76 1.74
C VAL A 149 -7.21 9.80 1.43
N SER A 150 -6.81 10.58 2.42
CA SER A 150 -5.66 11.48 2.38
C SER A 150 -4.71 11.17 3.53
N CYS A 151 -3.41 11.19 3.24
CA CYS A 151 -2.36 10.95 4.23
C CYS A 151 -1.01 11.47 3.74
N GLU A 152 -0.02 11.45 4.62
CA GLU A 152 1.39 11.70 4.29
C GLU A 152 2.19 10.40 4.36
N MET A 153 3.04 10.20 3.36
CA MET A 153 4.00 9.11 3.29
C MET A 153 5.36 9.62 3.75
N PHE A 154 5.91 8.99 4.79
CA PHE A 154 7.24 9.28 5.31
C PHE A 154 8.29 9.07 4.23
N CYS A 155 8.99 10.13 3.88
CA CYS A 155 9.97 10.13 2.80
C CYS A 155 11.17 11.02 3.14
N VAL A 156 12.35 10.64 2.66
CA VAL A 156 13.57 11.45 2.81
C VAL A 156 13.93 12.03 1.44
N PRO A 157 14.06 13.36 1.29
CA PRO A 157 14.26 14.37 2.35
C PRO A 157 13.00 15.06 2.89
N VAL A 158 11.84 14.85 2.26
CA VAL A 158 10.57 15.47 2.65
C VAL A 158 9.44 14.47 2.46
N ASP A 159 8.45 14.53 3.34
CA ASP A 159 7.26 13.68 3.27
C ASP A 159 6.41 14.01 2.03
N VAL A 160 5.73 12.98 1.52
CA VAL A 160 4.98 13.04 0.27
C VAL A 160 3.50 12.91 0.58
N GLY A 161 2.70 13.91 0.17
CA GLY A 161 1.24 13.82 0.24
C GLY A 161 0.68 12.76 -0.70
N VAL A 162 -0.16 11.88 -0.18
CA VAL A 162 -0.82 10.80 -0.89
C VAL A 162 -2.32 10.94 -0.73
N ASN A 163 -3.03 10.95 -1.86
CA ASN A 163 -4.49 10.97 -1.90
C ASN A 163 -4.98 9.89 -2.85
N PHE A 164 -5.96 9.11 -2.42
CA PHE A 164 -6.51 8.03 -3.22
C PHE A 164 -7.98 7.80 -2.90
N VAL A 165 -8.69 7.12 -3.79
CA VAL A 165 -10.06 6.69 -3.54
C VAL A 165 -10.08 5.18 -3.49
N ALA A 166 -10.55 4.63 -2.37
CA ALA A 166 -10.85 3.21 -2.22
C ALA A 166 -12.32 2.99 -2.58
N GLU A 167 -12.55 2.30 -3.71
CA GLU A 167 -13.87 1.90 -4.16
C GLU A 167 -14.14 0.47 -3.71
N LEU A 168 -15.04 0.33 -2.74
CA LEU A 168 -15.50 -0.94 -2.23
C LEU A 168 -16.74 -1.41 -3.00
N GLU A 169 -16.66 -2.60 -3.57
CA GLU A 169 -17.82 -3.33 -4.07
C GLU A 169 -18.40 -4.20 -2.95
N VAL A 170 -19.57 -3.82 -2.44
CA VAL A 170 -20.17 -4.42 -1.23
C VAL A 170 -20.57 -5.87 -1.45
N SER A 171 -20.98 -6.24 -2.66
CA SER A 171 -21.38 -7.62 -2.99
C SER A 171 -20.22 -8.61 -3.01
N SER A 172 -19.02 -8.15 -3.38
CA SER A 172 -17.85 -9.00 -3.57
C SER A 172 -16.76 -8.80 -2.51
N GLY A 173 -16.85 -7.72 -1.72
CA GLY A 173 -15.80 -7.30 -0.79
C GLY A 173 -14.54 -6.74 -1.49
N LYS A 174 -14.51 -6.65 -2.83
CA LYS A 174 -13.34 -6.20 -3.56
C LYS A 174 -13.13 -4.70 -3.40
N VAL A 175 -11.87 -4.32 -3.23
CA VAL A 175 -11.45 -2.92 -3.11
C VAL A 175 -10.59 -2.54 -4.31
N ASN A 176 -11.03 -1.54 -5.06
CA ASN A 176 -10.23 -0.95 -6.14
C ASN A 176 -9.69 0.39 -5.68
N LEU A 177 -8.41 0.65 -5.93
CA LEU A 177 -7.81 1.95 -5.67
C LEU A 177 -7.78 2.77 -6.96
N THR A 178 -8.27 4.01 -6.88
CA THR A 178 -8.16 4.98 -7.96
C THR A 178 -7.42 6.24 -7.47
N ARG A 179 -6.92 7.03 -8.43
CA ARG A 179 -6.13 8.27 -8.19
C ARG A 179 -4.73 8.06 -7.60
N LEU A 180 -4.28 6.81 -7.45
CA LEU A 180 -2.86 6.47 -7.35
C LEU A 180 -2.32 6.06 -8.72
N PRO A 181 -1.06 6.37 -9.05
CA PRO A 181 -0.40 5.80 -10.21
C PRO A 181 -0.30 4.28 -10.02
N VAL A 182 -0.65 3.54 -11.06
CA VAL A 182 -0.59 2.07 -11.12
C VAL A 182 0.58 1.67 -12.00
#